data_AF-A0A5E7MXX7-F1
#
_entry.id   AF-A0A5E7MXX7-F1
#
_cell.length_a   1.000
_cell.length_b   1.000
_cell.length_c   1.000
_cell.angle_alpha   90.00
_cell.angle_beta   90.00
_cell.angle_gamma   90.00
#
_symmetry.space_group_name_H-M   'P 1'
#
loop_
_entity.id
_entity.type
_entity.pdbx_description
1 polymer ?
#
loop_
_entity_poly.entity_id
_entity_poly.type
_entity_poly.pdbx_seq_one_letter_code
_entity_poly.pdbx_strand_id
1 'polypeptide(L)'
;MKSISNTPKLAVPSLAQSHKNGINITSAAHLLVDVAPYPGMDEGDLIELFWDNCYVASRVLSAHDVGNTVSLRVPESFIANGASRIHYRIMRVGQGAALSPDVSVQIKLDCPGGQPSAMFADENQNLAPVSLPETIRRQGVNPNQIKRGVPVTIEPYLNMAADDEITLRWGDVRMDLPRLKACDVGQPIQVWVPPAIILEAGEDLRLEVTYCILDRVGNNSRWAPARTLKIGCANPYLKARPKELLMAAESPKHRVPL
;
A
#
# COMPACT_ATOMS: atom_id res chain seq x y z
N MET A 1 -34.94 6.04 47.89
CA MET A 1 -34.09 4.99 47.28
C MET A 1 -33.64 5.49 45.92
N LYS A 2 -32.35 5.78 45.74
CA LYS A 2 -31.80 6.19 44.44
C LYS A 2 -31.58 4.93 43.62
N SER A 3 -32.45 4.70 42.64
CA SER A 3 -32.25 3.63 41.66
C SER A 3 -31.05 4.00 40.79
N ILE A 4 -29.92 3.36 41.04
CA ILE A 4 -28.74 3.45 40.17
C ILE A 4 -29.06 2.51 39.01
N SER A 5 -29.61 3.06 37.93
CA SER A 5 -29.76 2.34 36.66
C SER A 5 -28.36 2.05 36.12
N ASN A 6 -27.80 0.92 36.53
CA ASN A 6 -26.54 0.41 36.01
C ASN A 6 -26.83 -0.17 34.62
N THR A 7 -26.98 0.70 33.61
CA THR A 7 -27.13 0.27 32.23
C THR A 7 -25.84 -0.45 31.84
N PRO A 8 -25.89 -1.76 31.51
CA PRO A 8 -24.70 -2.47 31.07
C PRO A 8 -24.18 -1.79 29.81
N LYS A 9 -22.94 -1.29 29.87
CA LYS A 9 -22.33 -0.51 28.81
C LYS A 9 -22.01 -1.44 27.64
N LEU A 10 -22.76 -1.31 26.56
CA LEU A 10 -22.52 -2.04 25.32
C LEU A 10 -21.17 -1.66 24.69
N ALA A 11 -20.52 -2.62 24.07
CA ALA A 11 -19.27 -2.39 23.34
C ALA A 11 -19.54 -1.64 22.03
N VAL A 12 -18.54 -0.89 21.54
CA VAL A 12 -18.60 -0.35 20.17
C VAL A 12 -18.58 -1.50 19.16
N PRO A 13 -19.29 -1.37 18.02
CA PRO A 13 -19.17 -2.35 16.96
C PRO A 13 -17.76 -2.34 16.36
N SER A 14 -17.29 -3.50 15.91
CA SER A 14 -16.01 -3.66 15.22
C SER A 14 -16.18 -4.09 13.77
N LEU A 15 -15.20 -3.78 12.92
CA LEU A 15 -15.22 -4.17 11.51
C LEU A 15 -14.32 -5.40 11.30
N ALA A 16 -14.90 -6.53 10.91
CA ALA A 16 -14.17 -7.80 10.76
C ALA A 16 -13.02 -7.74 9.73
N GLN A 17 -13.12 -6.85 8.73
CA GLN A 17 -12.23 -6.79 7.56
C GLN A 17 -11.68 -5.38 7.30
N SER A 18 -11.48 -4.58 8.34
CA SER A 18 -10.95 -3.21 8.17
C SER A 18 -9.43 -3.15 8.30
N HIS A 19 -8.80 -2.37 7.42
CA HIS A 19 -7.38 -2.03 7.55
C HIS A 19 -7.27 -0.70 8.29
N LYS A 20 -6.63 -0.68 9.46
CA LYS A 20 -6.45 0.54 10.30
C LYS A 20 -7.77 1.30 10.56
N ASN A 21 -8.90 0.59 10.75
CA ASN A 21 -10.26 1.14 10.89
C ASN A 21 -10.82 1.86 9.64
N GLY A 22 -10.18 1.66 8.49
CA GLY A 22 -10.65 2.13 7.20
C GLY A 22 -11.38 1.05 6.40
N ILE A 23 -12.33 1.47 5.56
CA ILE A 23 -13.04 0.62 4.61
C ILE A 23 -12.54 0.95 3.21
N ASN A 24 -11.87 -0.03 2.61
CA ASN A 24 -11.41 0.00 1.22
C ASN A 24 -12.47 -0.61 0.27
N ILE A 25 -12.24 -0.53 -1.04
CA ILE A 25 -13.19 -1.02 -2.05
C ILE A 25 -13.48 -2.53 -1.92
N THR A 26 -12.49 -3.33 -1.57
CA THR A 26 -12.64 -4.79 -1.43
C THR A 26 -13.42 -5.15 -0.17
N SER A 27 -13.11 -4.50 0.96
CA SER A 27 -13.82 -4.69 2.22
C SER A 27 -15.27 -4.20 2.12
N ALA A 28 -15.55 -3.16 1.32
CA ALA A 28 -16.91 -2.67 1.11
C ALA A 28 -17.84 -3.75 0.50
N ALA A 29 -17.34 -4.57 -0.42
CA ALA A 29 -18.13 -5.60 -1.08
C ALA A 29 -18.69 -6.68 -0.13
N HIS A 30 -17.96 -6.95 0.95
CA HIS A 30 -18.27 -8.02 1.91
C HIS A 30 -18.22 -7.51 3.35
N LEU A 31 -18.60 -6.25 3.58
CA LEU A 31 -18.45 -5.62 4.88
C LEU A 31 -19.32 -6.31 5.94
N LEU A 32 -18.65 -6.78 6.99
CA LEU A 32 -19.27 -7.33 8.19
C LEU A 32 -18.98 -6.41 9.38
N VAL A 33 -20.04 -6.08 10.10
CA VAL A 33 -19.98 -5.40 11.39
C VAL A 33 -20.22 -6.44 12.48
N ASP A 34 -19.26 -6.53 13.38
CA ASP A 34 -19.26 -7.46 14.50
C ASP A 34 -19.77 -6.77 15.76
N VAL A 35 -20.72 -7.45 16.41
CA VAL A 35 -21.23 -7.12 17.74
C VAL A 35 -20.69 -8.15 18.72
N ALA A 36 -19.85 -7.68 19.65
CA ALA A 36 -19.31 -8.54 20.71
C ALA A 36 -20.42 -9.04 21.65
N PRO A 37 -20.23 -10.21 22.28
CA PRO A 37 -21.14 -10.68 23.33
C PRO A 37 -21.33 -9.62 24.41
N TYR A 38 -22.57 -9.43 24.85
CA TYR A 38 -22.92 -8.40 25.82
C TYR A 38 -23.55 -8.99 27.10
N PRO A 39 -23.52 -8.25 28.23
CA PRO A 39 -24.12 -8.75 29.47
C PRO A 39 -25.63 -8.99 29.32
N GLY A 40 -26.06 -10.19 29.71
CA GLY A 40 -27.45 -10.63 29.57
C GLY A 40 -27.88 -10.87 28.13
N MET A 41 -26.94 -11.26 27.26
CA MET A 41 -27.23 -11.78 25.93
C MET A 41 -28.02 -13.08 26.05
N ASP A 42 -29.17 -13.12 25.37
CA ASP A 42 -30.09 -14.25 25.43
C ASP A 42 -30.69 -14.54 24.05
N GLU A 43 -31.22 -15.75 23.91
CA GLU A 43 -31.96 -16.14 22.72
C GLU A 43 -33.21 -15.26 22.54
N GLY A 44 -33.50 -14.87 21.31
CA GLY A 44 -34.64 -14.01 20.98
C GLY A 44 -34.37 -12.52 21.09
N ASP A 45 -33.21 -12.09 21.63
CA ASP A 45 -32.77 -10.70 21.51
C ASP A 45 -32.68 -10.28 20.04
N LEU A 46 -33.07 -9.06 19.72
CA LEU A 46 -32.95 -8.49 18.38
C LEU A 46 -31.85 -7.43 18.36
N ILE A 47 -30.86 -7.64 17.50
CA ILE A 47 -29.83 -6.65 17.18
C ILE A 47 -30.24 -5.93 15.90
N GLU A 48 -30.27 -4.61 15.92
CA GLU A 48 -30.47 -3.75 14.75
C GLU A 48 -29.22 -2.90 14.52
N LEU A 49 -28.69 -2.93 13.30
CA LEU A 49 -27.52 -2.18 12.88
C LEU A 49 -27.93 -0.90 12.15
N PHE A 50 -27.28 0.20 12.50
CA PHE A 50 -27.49 1.50 11.90
C PHE A 50 -26.20 2.06 11.30
N TRP A 51 -26.35 2.73 10.17
CA TRP A 51 -25.29 3.41 9.43
C TRP A 51 -25.72 4.83 9.13
N ASP A 52 -25.00 5.82 9.67
CA ASP A 52 -25.39 7.23 9.61
C ASP A 52 -26.88 7.45 10.00
N ASN A 53 -27.31 6.73 11.04
CA ASN A 53 -28.69 6.69 11.57
C ASN A 53 -29.73 6.04 10.64
N CYS A 54 -29.34 5.49 9.50
CA CYS A 54 -30.21 4.67 8.66
C CYS A 54 -30.17 3.22 9.12
N TYR A 55 -31.33 2.57 9.22
CA TYR A 55 -31.41 1.14 9.48
C TYR A 55 -30.83 0.36 8.29
N VAL A 56 -29.95 -0.61 8.58
CA VAL A 56 -29.23 -1.38 7.55
C VAL A 56 -29.58 -2.85 7.58
N ALA A 57 -29.47 -3.46 8.76
CA ALA A 57 -29.60 -4.89 8.94
C ALA A 57 -30.10 -5.19 10.35
N SER A 58 -30.66 -6.37 10.53
CA SER A 58 -30.97 -6.89 11.86
C SER A 58 -30.77 -8.39 11.94
N ARG A 59 -30.67 -8.89 13.16
CA ARG A 59 -30.57 -10.31 13.46
C ARG A 59 -31.23 -10.61 14.79
N VAL A 60 -32.15 -11.56 14.78
CA VAL A 60 -32.67 -12.19 16.00
C VAL A 60 -31.69 -13.27 16.43
N LEU A 61 -31.32 -13.28 17.70
CA LEU A 61 -30.36 -14.23 18.25
C LEU A 61 -30.99 -15.60 18.44
N SER A 62 -30.25 -16.63 18.08
CA SER A 62 -30.52 -18.03 18.40
C SER A 62 -29.70 -18.47 19.61
N ALA A 63 -30.03 -19.62 20.19
CA ALA A 63 -29.23 -20.23 21.26
C ALA A 63 -27.73 -20.39 20.90
N HIS A 64 -27.38 -20.54 19.62
CA HIS A 64 -26.00 -20.65 19.15
C HIS A 64 -25.24 -19.33 19.15
N ASP A 65 -25.94 -18.20 19.10
CA ASP A 65 -25.32 -16.88 19.08
C ASP A 65 -24.92 -16.43 20.50
N VAL A 66 -25.57 -16.96 21.53
CA VAL A 66 -25.36 -16.57 22.93
C VAL A 66 -23.90 -16.81 23.34
N GLY A 67 -23.23 -15.74 23.78
CA GLY A 67 -21.82 -15.79 24.17
C GLY A 67 -20.83 -15.69 23.00
N ASN A 68 -21.30 -15.62 21.75
CA ASN A 68 -20.49 -15.51 20.55
C ASN A 68 -20.64 -14.13 19.88
N THR A 69 -19.62 -13.73 19.11
CA THR A 69 -19.69 -12.53 18.28
C THR A 69 -20.72 -12.71 17.17
N VAL A 70 -21.57 -11.71 16.99
CA VAL A 70 -22.61 -11.71 15.96
C VAL A 70 -22.22 -10.75 14.85
N SER A 71 -22.06 -11.26 13.64
CA SER A 71 -21.74 -10.48 12.45
C SER A 71 -23.00 -10.13 11.65
N LEU A 72 -23.15 -8.86 11.31
CA LEU A 72 -24.20 -8.35 10.42
C LEU A 72 -23.57 -7.80 9.14
N ARG A 73 -24.13 -8.17 7.98
CA ARG A 73 -23.67 -7.67 6.68
C ARG A 73 -24.23 -6.29 6.38
N VAL A 74 -23.36 -5.39 5.93
CA VAL A 74 -23.74 -4.07 5.41
C VAL A 74 -23.85 -4.16 3.88
N PRO A 75 -25.00 -3.83 3.26
CA PRO A 75 -25.11 -3.73 1.81
C PRO A 75 -24.23 -2.60 1.26
N GLU A 76 -23.58 -2.85 0.12
CA GLU A 76 -22.70 -1.89 -0.55
C GLU A 76 -23.38 -0.55 -0.84
N SER A 77 -24.69 -0.52 -1.05
CA SER A 77 -25.46 0.70 -1.31
C SER A 77 -25.42 1.74 -0.19
N PHE A 78 -25.08 1.34 1.05
CA PHE A 78 -24.91 2.26 2.17
C PHE A 78 -23.48 2.82 2.28
N ILE A 79 -22.52 2.20 1.59
CA ILE A 79 -21.10 2.50 1.75
C ILE A 79 -20.70 3.52 0.69
N ALA A 80 -20.40 4.74 1.14
CA ALA A 80 -19.94 5.83 0.28
C ALA A 80 -18.61 6.39 0.79
N ASN A 81 -17.82 6.98 -0.11
CA ASN A 81 -16.60 7.70 0.24
C ASN A 81 -16.85 8.75 1.33
N GLY A 82 -15.94 8.85 2.31
CA GLY A 82 -16.01 9.86 3.36
C GLY A 82 -15.92 9.24 4.76
N ALA A 83 -16.58 9.88 5.72
CA ALA A 83 -16.66 9.38 7.08
C ALA A 83 -18.09 8.97 7.39
N SER A 84 -18.27 7.78 7.96
CA SER A 84 -19.58 7.29 8.41
C SER A 84 -19.53 6.88 9.87
N ARG A 85 -20.70 6.88 10.50
CA ARG A 85 -20.90 6.41 11.87
C ARG A 85 -21.73 5.15 11.89
N ILE A 86 -21.29 4.20 12.70
CA ILE A 86 -21.93 2.90 12.86
C ILE A 86 -22.27 2.72 14.34
N HIS A 87 -23.50 2.31 14.62
CA HIS A 87 -23.92 1.84 15.94
C HIS A 87 -24.96 0.74 15.80
N TYR A 88 -25.24 0.06 16.89
CA TYR A 88 -26.31 -0.92 16.94
C TYR A 88 -27.21 -0.68 18.15
N ARG A 89 -28.43 -1.20 18.04
CA ARG A 89 -29.45 -1.19 19.08
C ARG A 89 -29.85 -2.62 19.40
N ILE A 90 -29.98 -2.93 20.68
CA ILE A 90 -30.50 -4.21 21.15
C ILE A 90 -31.91 -3.99 21.69
N MET A 91 -32.85 -4.80 21.21
CA MET A 91 -34.22 -4.88 21.71
C MET A 91 -34.39 -6.20 22.45
N ARG A 92 -34.77 -6.15 23.73
CA ARG A 92 -35.01 -7.32 24.57
C ARG A 92 -36.43 -7.33 25.08
N VAL A 93 -37.00 -8.52 25.24
CA VAL A 93 -38.37 -8.66 25.75
C VAL A 93 -38.44 -8.11 27.18
N GLY A 94 -39.37 -7.18 27.41
CA GLY A 94 -39.59 -6.58 28.73
C GLY A 94 -38.53 -5.58 29.20
N GLN A 95 -37.54 -5.23 28.36
CA GLN A 95 -36.55 -4.19 28.65
C GLN A 95 -36.62 -3.06 27.63
N GLY A 96 -36.14 -1.88 28.02
CA GLY A 96 -35.95 -0.77 27.07
C GLY A 96 -34.83 -1.06 26.06
N ALA A 97 -34.88 -0.38 24.92
CA ALA A 97 -33.82 -0.47 23.93
C ALA A 97 -32.47 -0.04 24.51
N ALA A 98 -31.43 -0.83 24.28
CA ALA A 98 -30.06 -0.50 24.65
C ALA A 98 -29.25 -0.10 23.42
N LEU A 99 -28.60 1.06 23.46
CA LEU A 99 -27.85 1.62 22.33
C LEU A 99 -26.34 1.48 22.56
N SER A 100 -25.60 1.07 21.53
CA SER A 100 -24.14 1.09 21.57
C SER A 100 -23.58 2.51 21.42
N PRO A 101 -22.34 2.78 21.85
CA PRO A 101 -21.64 3.97 21.39
C PRO A 101 -21.40 3.90 19.88
N ASP A 102 -21.30 5.08 19.24
CA ASP A 102 -20.95 5.19 17.83
C ASP A 102 -19.46 4.86 17.61
N VAL A 103 -19.15 4.19 16.50
CA VAL A 103 -17.80 4.12 15.93
C VAL A 103 -17.76 4.92 14.63
N SER A 104 -16.73 5.75 14.46
CA SER A 104 -16.48 6.47 13.22
C SER A 104 -15.45 5.74 12.38
N VAL A 105 -15.75 5.58 11.09
CA VAL A 105 -14.91 4.86 10.14
C VAL A 105 -14.63 5.75 8.94
N GLN A 106 -13.43 5.63 8.37
CA GLN A 106 -13.04 6.32 7.15
C GLN A 106 -13.19 5.39 5.96
N ILE A 107 -13.88 5.84 4.93
CA ILE A 107 -14.22 5.05 3.76
C ILE A 107 -13.58 5.71 2.57
N LYS A 108 -12.80 4.92 1.82
CA LYS A 108 -12.26 5.33 0.53
C LYS A 108 -12.38 4.14 -0.42
N LEU A 109 -13.30 4.26 -1.35
CA LEU A 109 -13.57 3.32 -2.43
C LEU A 109 -12.75 3.66 -3.66
N ASP A 110 -12.34 4.92 -3.81
CA ASP A 110 -11.58 5.38 -4.96
C ASP A 110 -10.11 4.97 -4.84
N CYS A 111 -9.69 3.97 -5.62
CA CYS A 111 -8.31 3.48 -5.63
C CYS A 111 -7.30 4.54 -6.13
N PRO A 112 -6.08 4.60 -5.57
CA PRO A 112 -5.00 5.41 -6.13
C PRO A 112 -4.69 4.97 -7.57
N GLY A 113 -4.66 5.91 -8.50
CA GLY A 113 -4.56 5.62 -9.93
C GLY A 113 -5.86 5.08 -10.56
N GLY A 114 -7.00 5.21 -9.89
CA GLY A 114 -8.30 4.73 -10.40
C GLY A 114 -8.44 3.21 -10.43
N GLN A 115 -9.53 2.72 -11.02
CA GLN A 115 -9.81 1.28 -11.10
C GLN A 115 -8.89 0.63 -12.15
N PRO A 116 -8.03 -0.34 -11.77
CA PRO A 116 -7.18 -1.02 -12.72
C PRO A 116 -7.99 -1.83 -13.72
N SER A 117 -7.53 -1.89 -14.98
CA SER A 117 -8.17 -2.72 -16.01
C SER A 117 -8.13 -4.20 -15.63
N ALA A 118 -9.22 -4.91 -15.88
CA ALA A 118 -9.28 -6.36 -15.69
C ALA A 118 -8.35 -7.13 -16.66
N MET A 119 -7.92 -6.51 -17.77
CA MET A 119 -7.02 -7.15 -18.73
C MET A 119 -5.56 -7.20 -18.27
N PHE A 120 -5.15 -6.31 -17.36
CA PHE A 120 -3.78 -6.20 -16.87
C PHE A 120 -3.78 -6.46 -15.37
N ALA A 121 -3.54 -7.71 -14.98
CA ALA A 121 -3.71 -8.16 -13.60
C ALA A 121 -2.81 -7.40 -12.61
N ASP A 122 -1.58 -7.09 -12.99
CA ASP A 122 -0.56 -6.52 -12.09
C ASP A 122 -0.17 -5.07 -12.42
N GLU A 123 -0.61 -4.54 -13.57
CA GLU A 123 -0.22 -3.20 -14.05
C GLU A 123 -1.43 -2.28 -14.21
N ASN A 124 -1.33 -1.07 -13.70
CA ASN A 124 -2.34 -0.03 -13.79
C ASN A 124 -1.95 1.03 -14.83
N GLN A 125 -2.51 0.92 -16.03
CA GLN A 125 -2.25 1.82 -17.16
C GLN A 125 -2.70 3.28 -16.93
N ASN A 126 -3.48 3.54 -15.88
CA ASN A 126 -3.89 4.90 -15.52
C ASN A 126 -2.78 5.66 -14.78
N LEU A 127 -1.75 4.95 -14.29
CA LEU A 127 -0.58 5.56 -13.67
C LEU A 127 0.46 5.94 -14.73
N ALA A 128 1.08 7.10 -14.57
CA ALA A 128 2.20 7.49 -15.40
C ALA A 128 3.44 6.67 -15.01
N PRO A 129 4.18 6.07 -15.97
CA PRO A 129 5.48 5.48 -15.69
C PRO A 129 6.43 6.54 -15.16
N VAL A 130 7.37 6.16 -14.29
CA VAL A 130 8.34 7.08 -13.69
C VAL A 130 9.04 7.96 -14.73
N SER A 131 9.26 9.22 -14.41
CA SER A 131 10.01 10.16 -15.22
C SER A 131 11.46 10.22 -14.74
N LEU A 132 12.39 10.20 -15.69
CA LEU A 132 13.84 10.21 -15.48
C LEU A 132 14.43 11.33 -16.33
N PRO A 133 15.55 11.94 -15.92
CA PRO A 133 16.29 12.87 -16.77
C PRO A 133 16.55 12.28 -18.16
N GLU A 134 16.40 13.11 -19.20
CA GLU A 134 16.52 12.67 -20.58
C GLU A 134 17.88 12.01 -20.88
N THR A 135 18.94 12.48 -20.23
CA THR A 135 20.29 11.92 -20.33
C THR A 135 20.33 10.46 -19.85
N ILE A 136 19.72 10.16 -18.70
CA ILE A 136 19.62 8.79 -18.15
C ILE A 136 18.76 7.92 -19.06
N ARG A 137 17.64 8.45 -19.55
CA ARG A 137 16.74 7.72 -20.46
C ARG A 137 17.43 7.30 -21.76
N ARG A 138 18.30 8.15 -22.32
CA ARG A 138 18.99 7.90 -23.59
C ARG A 138 20.28 7.10 -23.42
N GLN A 139 21.07 7.40 -22.40
CA GLN A 139 22.45 6.88 -22.25
C GLN A 139 22.58 5.80 -21.16
N GLY A 140 21.53 5.59 -20.36
CA GLY A 140 21.61 4.76 -19.16
C GLY A 140 22.23 5.48 -17.97
N VAL A 141 22.35 4.77 -16.85
CA VAL A 141 22.94 5.27 -15.62
C VAL A 141 24.45 5.08 -15.68
N ASN A 142 25.19 6.19 -15.66
CA ASN A 142 26.65 6.18 -15.69
C ASN A 142 27.26 6.03 -14.27
N PRO A 143 28.55 5.69 -14.13
CA PRO A 143 29.18 5.49 -12.82
C PRO A 143 29.12 6.69 -11.88
N ASN A 144 29.08 7.92 -12.41
CA ASN A 144 28.95 9.12 -11.59
C ASN A 144 27.53 9.26 -11.03
N GLN A 145 26.50 8.87 -11.79
CA GLN A 145 25.11 8.82 -11.36
C GLN A 145 24.88 7.68 -10.37
N ILE A 146 25.54 6.52 -10.53
CA ILE A 146 25.50 5.46 -9.52
C ILE A 146 26.00 6.00 -8.17
N LYS A 147 27.10 6.76 -8.16
CA LYS A 147 27.68 7.33 -6.93
C LYS A 147 26.85 8.45 -6.31
N ARG A 148 26.19 9.28 -7.13
CA ARG A 148 25.39 10.41 -6.65
C ARG A 148 23.96 9.99 -6.29
N GLY A 149 23.44 8.95 -6.93
CA GLY A 149 22.03 8.59 -6.95
C GLY A 149 21.33 9.11 -8.21
N VAL A 150 20.13 8.59 -8.45
CA VAL A 150 19.33 8.91 -9.64
C VAL A 150 18.06 9.64 -9.22
N PRO A 151 17.81 10.86 -9.75
CA PRO A 151 16.53 11.52 -9.57
C PRO A 151 15.45 10.83 -10.40
N VAL A 152 14.34 10.55 -9.75
CA VAL A 152 13.12 9.99 -10.32
C VAL A 152 11.97 10.91 -9.97
N THR A 153 11.07 11.16 -10.92
CA THR A 153 9.84 11.91 -10.66
C THR A 153 8.64 11.00 -10.87
N ILE A 154 7.71 11.01 -9.91
CA ILE A 154 6.39 10.39 -10.02
C ILE A 154 5.39 11.51 -10.23
N GLU A 155 4.65 11.46 -11.33
CA GLU A 155 3.62 12.46 -11.64
C GLU A 155 2.41 12.31 -10.70
N PRO A 156 1.66 13.40 -10.44
CA PRO A 156 0.39 13.32 -9.73
C PRO A 156 -0.53 12.29 -10.38
N TYR A 157 -1.22 11.51 -9.54
CA TYR A 157 -2.12 10.46 -9.99
C TYR A 157 -3.56 10.70 -9.53
N LEU A 158 -4.51 10.02 -10.19
CA LEU A 158 -5.92 10.10 -9.82
C LEU A 158 -6.14 9.56 -8.40
N ASN A 159 -6.97 10.24 -7.62
CA ASN A 159 -7.27 9.90 -6.21
C ASN A 159 -6.05 9.93 -5.27
N MET A 160 -5.03 10.72 -5.63
CA MET A 160 -3.89 11.03 -4.76
C MET A 160 -4.35 11.67 -3.45
N ALA A 161 -3.89 11.14 -2.33
CA ALA A 161 -4.29 11.60 -1.01
C ALA A 161 -3.09 11.66 -0.05
N ALA A 162 -3.26 12.44 1.02
CA ALA A 162 -2.33 12.37 2.15
C ALA A 162 -2.38 10.97 2.79
N ASP A 163 -1.26 10.57 3.38
CA ASP A 163 -1.00 9.25 3.97
C ASP A 163 -0.91 8.11 2.97
N ASP A 164 -0.94 8.38 1.66
CA ASP A 164 -0.55 7.39 0.66
C ASP A 164 0.92 6.98 0.87
N GLU A 165 1.17 5.67 0.85
CA GLU A 165 2.48 5.04 0.95
C GLU A 165 2.90 4.56 -0.44
N ILE A 166 4.05 5.04 -0.92
CA ILE A 166 4.57 4.66 -2.24
C ILE A 166 5.78 3.77 -2.06
N THR A 167 5.78 2.63 -2.76
CA THR A 167 6.94 1.75 -2.88
C THR A 167 7.50 1.87 -4.29
N LEU A 168 8.71 2.40 -4.43
CA LEU A 168 9.48 2.38 -5.67
C LEU A 168 10.19 1.03 -5.81
N ARG A 169 10.15 0.44 -7.01
CA ARG A 169 10.92 -0.73 -7.38
C ARG A 169 11.97 -0.36 -8.42
N TRP A 170 13.23 -0.67 -8.13
CA TRP A 170 14.38 -0.48 -9.00
C TRP A 170 15.02 -1.83 -9.29
N GLY A 171 14.76 -2.40 -10.47
CA GLY A 171 15.02 -3.81 -10.75
C GLY A 171 14.18 -4.69 -9.83
N ASP A 172 14.84 -5.46 -8.98
CA ASP A 172 14.21 -6.30 -7.95
C ASP A 172 14.22 -5.67 -6.55
N VAL A 173 14.94 -4.55 -6.37
CA VAL A 173 15.10 -3.89 -5.08
C VAL A 173 13.94 -2.92 -4.84
N ARG A 174 13.39 -2.93 -3.61
CA ARG A 174 12.29 -2.06 -3.21
C ARG A 174 12.76 -0.96 -2.27
N MET A 175 12.16 0.21 -2.42
CA MET A 175 12.42 1.38 -1.59
C MET A 175 11.10 2.06 -1.26
N ASP A 176 10.74 2.07 0.03
CA ASP A 176 9.55 2.77 0.50
C ASP A 176 9.85 4.26 0.66
N LEU A 177 8.95 5.09 0.15
CA LEU A 177 9.02 6.53 0.26
C LEU A 177 8.34 7.01 1.56
N PRO A 178 8.69 8.21 2.05
CA PRO A 178 7.91 8.85 3.11
C PRO A 178 6.44 8.97 2.72
N ARG A 179 5.55 8.81 3.71
CA ARG A 179 4.11 9.05 3.53
C ARG A 179 3.85 10.44 2.97
N LEU A 180 2.91 10.51 2.03
CA LEU A 180 2.51 11.78 1.43
C LEU A 180 1.85 12.68 2.47
N LYS A 181 2.21 13.96 2.43
CA LYS A 181 1.58 15.02 3.23
C LYS A 181 0.51 15.72 2.40
N ALA A 182 -0.36 16.47 3.07
CA ALA A 182 -1.38 17.27 2.40
C ALA A 182 -0.81 18.25 1.36
N CYS A 183 0.41 18.76 1.56
CA CYS A 183 1.08 19.65 0.60
C CYS A 183 1.60 18.94 -0.66
N ASP A 184 1.74 17.62 -0.62
CA ASP A 184 2.25 16.84 -1.76
C ASP A 184 1.12 16.47 -2.74
N VAL A 185 -0.14 16.53 -2.28
CA VAL A 185 -1.30 16.14 -3.09
C VAL A 185 -1.42 17.06 -4.31
N GLY A 186 -1.46 16.45 -5.50
CA GLY A 186 -1.52 17.15 -6.78
C GLY A 186 -0.16 17.68 -7.26
N GLN A 187 0.93 17.43 -6.53
CA GLN A 187 2.29 17.83 -6.92
C GLN A 187 3.12 16.63 -7.38
N PRO A 188 4.03 16.81 -8.36
CA PRO A 188 4.98 15.77 -8.72
C PRO A 188 5.90 15.42 -7.55
N ILE A 189 6.07 14.13 -7.29
CA ILE A 189 6.92 13.65 -6.20
C ILE A 189 8.33 13.44 -6.74
N GLN A 190 9.29 14.19 -6.21
CA GLN A 190 10.70 14.05 -6.53
C GLN A 190 11.35 13.06 -5.57
N VAL A 191 11.94 12.02 -6.13
CA VAL A 191 12.55 10.91 -5.40
C VAL A 191 14.01 10.82 -5.79
N TRP A 192 14.88 10.66 -4.80
CA TRP A 192 16.29 10.42 -5.03
C TRP A 192 16.62 8.96 -4.72
N VAL A 193 16.86 8.15 -5.75
CA VAL A 193 17.25 6.75 -5.57
C VAL A 193 18.71 6.70 -5.11
N PRO A 194 18.99 6.22 -3.90
CA PRO A 194 20.33 6.28 -3.33
C PRO A 194 21.26 5.24 -3.98
N PRO A 195 22.58 5.47 -3.95
CA PRO A 195 23.57 4.55 -4.50
C PRO A 195 23.44 3.10 -4.01
N ALA A 196 23.05 2.90 -2.75
CA ALA A 196 22.89 1.56 -2.17
C ALA A 196 21.86 0.72 -2.94
N ILE A 197 20.70 1.29 -3.24
CA ILE A 197 19.63 0.61 -4.00
C ILE A 197 20.08 0.28 -5.42
N ILE A 198 20.78 1.22 -6.07
CA ILE A 198 21.27 1.05 -7.45
C ILE A 198 22.33 -0.06 -7.51
N LEU A 199 23.25 -0.09 -6.55
CA LEU A 199 24.32 -1.09 -6.47
C LEU A 199 23.79 -2.48 -6.12
N GLU A 200 22.81 -2.55 -5.22
CA GLU A 200 22.16 -3.81 -4.84
C GLU A 200 21.40 -4.44 -6.00
N ALA A 201 20.71 -3.63 -6.81
CA ALA A 201 20.02 -4.13 -8.00
C ALA A 201 20.98 -4.62 -9.11
N GLY A 202 22.23 -4.18 -9.08
CA GLY A 202 23.26 -4.59 -10.04
C GLY A 202 23.17 -3.91 -11.41
N GLU A 203 24.00 -4.40 -12.34
CA GLU A 203 24.01 -3.95 -13.73
C GLU A 203 23.02 -4.78 -14.56
N ASP A 204 22.18 -4.10 -15.34
CA ASP A 204 21.23 -4.70 -16.26
C ASP A 204 20.96 -3.76 -17.44
N LEU A 205 21.03 -4.28 -18.65
CA LEU A 205 20.76 -3.56 -19.90
C LEU A 205 19.26 -3.29 -20.12
N ARG A 206 18.39 -3.88 -19.31
CA ARG A 206 16.93 -3.71 -19.36
C ARG A 206 16.32 -3.58 -17.96
N LEU A 207 17.01 -2.91 -17.04
CA LEU A 207 16.49 -2.67 -15.70
C LEU A 207 15.15 -1.94 -15.74
N GLU A 208 14.16 -2.48 -15.05
CA GLU A 208 12.84 -1.88 -14.92
C GLU A 208 12.72 -1.04 -13.65
N VAL A 209 12.17 0.16 -13.79
CA VAL A 209 11.79 1.02 -12.67
C VAL A 209 10.28 1.24 -12.69
N THR A 210 9.62 0.93 -11.60
CA THR A 210 8.18 1.10 -11.42
C THR A 210 7.86 1.48 -9.97
N TYR A 211 6.61 1.77 -9.66
CA TYR A 211 6.14 2.03 -8.31
C TYR A 211 4.71 1.52 -8.14
N CYS A 212 4.29 1.32 -6.90
CA CYS A 212 2.90 1.13 -6.53
C CYS A 212 2.56 2.02 -5.33
N ILE A 213 1.27 2.26 -5.13
CA ILE A 213 0.72 3.07 -4.05
C ILE A 213 -0.21 2.21 -3.22
N LEU A 214 -0.08 2.31 -1.90
CA LEU A 214 -1.03 1.82 -0.92
C LEU A 214 -1.64 3.02 -0.19
N ASP A 215 -2.96 3.19 -0.27
CA ASP A 215 -3.61 4.29 0.42
C ASP A 215 -3.85 4.03 1.92
N ARG A 216 -4.32 5.06 2.62
CA ARG A 216 -4.57 5.00 4.07
C ARG A 216 -5.56 3.92 4.52
N VAL A 217 -6.50 3.49 3.67
CA VAL A 217 -7.48 2.42 3.98
C VAL A 217 -7.08 1.06 3.37
N GLY A 218 -5.94 1.00 2.68
CA GLY A 218 -5.37 -0.22 2.11
C GLY A 218 -5.77 -0.52 0.66
N ASN A 219 -6.31 0.43 -0.11
CA ASN A 219 -6.45 0.24 -1.56
C ASN A 219 -5.07 0.23 -2.21
N ASN A 220 -4.81 -0.77 -3.04
CA ASN A 220 -3.55 -0.92 -3.78
C ASN A 220 -3.74 -0.49 -5.24
N SER A 221 -2.88 0.39 -5.73
CA SER A 221 -2.94 0.89 -7.11
C SER A 221 -2.56 -0.13 -8.17
N ARG A 222 -1.96 -1.27 -7.77
CA ARG A 222 -1.09 -2.14 -8.57
C ARG A 222 0.15 -1.41 -9.06
N TRP A 223 1.02 -2.09 -9.80
CA TRP A 223 2.24 -1.47 -10.34
C TRP A 223 1.90 -0.48 -11.44
N ALA A 224 2.58 0.66 -11.48
CA ALA A 224 2.58 1.52 -12.64
C ALA A 224 3.30 0.84 -13.82
N PRO A 225 3.07 1.29 -15.07
CA PRO A 225 3.86 0.85 -16.20
C PRO A 225 5.36 1.02 -15.92
N ALA A 226 6.13 -0.01 -16.23
CA ALA A 226 7.56 0.02 -15.98
C ALA A 226 8.30 0.93 -16.97
N ARG A 227 9.32 1.64 -16.48
CA ARG A 227 10.29 2.34 -17.31
C ARG A 227 11.57 1.52 -17.38
N THR A 228 11.94 1.08 -18.57
CA THR A 228 13.21 0.39 -18.79
C THR A 228 14.36 1.38 -18.96
N LEU A 229 15.50 1.09 -18.33
CA LEU A 229 16.74 1.83 -18.48
C LEU A 229 17.94 0.88 -18.49
N LYS A 230 19.09 1.39 -18.94
CA LYS A 230 20.35 0.64 -18.95
C LYS A 230 21.19 1.02 -17.75
N ILE A 231 21.63 0.05 -16.96
CA ILE A 231 22.67 0.20 -15.93
C ILE A 231 23.83 -0.69 -16.35
N GLY A 232 24.98 -0.08 -16.59
CA GLY A 232 26.15 -0.80 -17.10
C GLY A 232 26.51 -0.35 -18.52
N CYS A 233 27.51 0.51 -18.58
CA CYS A 233 28.36 0.77 -19.75
C CYS A 233 29.69 1.31 -19.19
N ALA A 234 30.43 0.49 -18.45
CA ALA A 234 31.88 0.64 -18.49
C ALA A 234 32.27 0.33 -19.94
N ASN A 235 32.64 1.39 -20.68
CA ASN A 235 33.08 1.32 -22.07
C ASN A 235 33.91 0.04 -22.31
N PRO A 236 33.50 -0.91 -23.18
CA PRO A 236 34.28 -2.13 -23.44
C PRO A 236 35.68 -1.82 -24.00
N TYR A 237 35.92 -0.59 -24.45
CA TYR A 237 37.19 -0.12 -24.98
C TYR A 237 38.20 0.41 -23.93
N LEU A 238 37.90 0.40 -22.63
CA LEU A 238 38.78 0.96 -21.59
C LEU A 238 39.54 -0.06 -20.71
N LYS A 239 39.63 -1.33 -21.11
CA LYS A 239 40.53 -2.29 -20.42
C LYS A 239 41.35 -3.13 -21.40
N ALA A 240 42.48 -2.57 -21.82
CA ALA A 240 43.74 -3.31 -21.92
C ALA A 240 44.89 -2.31 -21.83
N ARG A 241 45.48 -2.13 -20.64
CA ARG A 241 46.89 -1.72 -20.59
C ARG A 241 47.69 -2.95 -21.05
N PRO A 242 48.52 -2.87 -22.09
CA PRO A 242 49.43 -3.97 -22.40
C PRO A 242 50.28 -4.24 -21.15
N LYS A 243 50.34 -5.50 -20.70
CA LYS A 243 51.35 -5.92 -19.74
C LYS A 243 52.71 -5.60 -20.37
N GLU A 244 53.50 -4.75 -19.72
CA GLU A 244 54.94 -4.70 -19.99
C GLU A 244 55.48 -6.12 -19.81
N LEU A 245 55.95 -6.70 -20.91
CA LEU A 245 56.68 -7.96 -20.88
C LEU A 245 58.03 -7.65 -20.23
N LEU A 246 58.18 -8.00 -18.96
CA LEU A 246 59.48 -8.09 -18.31
C LEU A 246 60.30 -9.16 -19.06
N MET A 247 61.17 -8.73 -19.97
CA MET A 247 62.16 -9.61 -20.57
C MET A 247 63.16 -10.03 -19.49
N ALA A 248 63.23 -11.33 -19.24
CA ALA A 248 64.28 -11.92 -18.41
C ALA A 248 65.62 -11.81 -19.14
N ALA A 249 66.64 -11.35 -18.42
CA ALA A 249 68.01 -11.24 -18.90
C ALA A 249 68.61 -12.65 -19.12
N GLU A 250 69.03 -12.95 -20.35
CA GLU A 250 69.91 -14.09 -20.60
C GLU A 250 71.35 -13.73 -20.22
N SER A 251 71.99 -14.66 -19.50
CA SER A 251 73.36 -14.52 -19.00
C SER A 251 74.39 -14.84 -20.09
N PRO A 252 75.57 -14.20 -20.09
CA PRO A 252 76.54 -14.32 -21.19
C PRO A 252 77.38 -15.59 -21.08
N LYS A 253 77.44 -16.39 -22.15
CA LYS A 253 78.45 -17.44 -22.29
C LYS A 253 79.74 -16.86 -22.88
N HIS A 254 80.81 -17.04 -22.11
CA HIS A 254 82.19 -16.73 -22.45
C HIS A 254 82.66 -17.42 -23.76
N ARG A 255 83.20 -16.60 -24.67
CA ARG A 255 84.50 -16.66 -25.39
C ARG A 255 85.37 -17.91 -25.08
N VAL A 256 86.16 -18.54 -25.97
CA VAL A 256 87.30 -18.05 -26.81
C VAL A 256 87.77 -19.19 -27.80
N PRO A 257 88.94 -19.15 -28.51
CA PRO A 257 89.06 -18.92 -29.96
C PRO A 257 89.73 -20.07 -30.77
N LEU A 258 89.69 -19.98 -32.10
CA LEU A 258 90.85 -19.85 -33.02
C LEU A 258 90.33 -19.65 -34.45
#